data_AF-A0A352RPR6-F1
#
_entry.id   AF-A0A352RPR6-F1
#
_cell.length_a   1.000
_cell.length_b   1.000
_cell.length_c   1.000
_cell.angle_alpha   90.00
_cell.angle_beta   90.00
_cell.angle_gamma   90.00
#
_symmetry.space_group_name_H-M   'P 1'
#
loop_
_entity.id
_entity.type
_entity.pdbx_description
1 polymer ?
#
loop_
_entity_poly.entity_id
_entity_poly.type
_entity_poly.pdbx_seq_one_letter_code
_entity_poly.pdbx_strand_id
1 'polypeptide(L)' 'MIRCAYCDSVTLALDLNGVDAHVCPLCGAVFARRYGNTYSFIADLKGAQGVKELLHSVRPHDPLYRSIITA' A
#
# COMPACT_ATOMS: atom_id res chain seq x y z
N MET A 1 -10.79 -3.72 -2.56
CA MET A 1 -9.73 -2.87 -3.14
C MET A 1 -9.85 -1.49 -2.50
N ILE A 2 -8.79 -1.00 -1.85
CA ILE A 2 -8.78 0.29 -1.16
C ILE A 2 -7.92 1.27 -1.95
N ARG A 3 -8.32 2.55 -1.97
CA ARG A 3 -7.56 3.64 -2.56
C ARG A 3 -6.88 4.44 -1.45
N CYS A 4 -5.67 4.91 -1.73
CA CYS A 4 -4.93 5.76 -0.83
C CYS A 4 -5.59 7.14 -0.74
N ALA A 5 -5.93 7.58 0.46
CA ALA A 5 -6.55 8.89 0.68
C ALA A 5 -5.67 10.10 0.26
N TYR A 6 -4.35 9.90 0.08
CA TYR A 6 -3.42 10.98 -0.26
C TYR A 6 -3.13 11.12 -1.75
N CYS A 7 -3.13 10.00 -2.49
CA CYS A 7 -2.68 9.97 -3.88
C CYS A 7 -3.67 9.25 -4.81
N ASP A 8 -4.85 8.89 -4.28
CA ASP A 8 -5.94 8.15 -4.93
C ASP A 8 -5.53 6.83 -5.61
N SER A 9 -4.30 6.38 -5.34
CA SER A 9 -3.70 5.22 -5.96
C SER A 9 -4.11 3.94 -5.26
N VAL A 10 -4.02 2.83 -5.99
CA VAL A 10 -4.34 1.49 -5.48
C VAL A 10 -3.37 1.12 -4.36
N THR A 11 -3.92 0.69 -3.21
CA THR A 11 -3.12 0.14 -2.12
C THR A 11 -2.90 -1.36 -2.28
N LEU A 12 -1.76 -1.86 -1.81
CA LEU A 12 -1.50 -3.28 -1.64
C LEU A 12 -1.98 -3.74 -0.28
N ALA A 13 -2.70 -4.87 -0.24
CA ALA A 13 -3.04 -5.55 1.00
C ALA A 13 -1.82 -6.30 1.55
N LEU A 14 -1.57 -6.16 2.85
CA LEU A 14 -0.56 -6.89 3.62
C LEU A 14 -1.21 -7.45 4.87
N ASP A 15 -0.86 -8.67 5.23
CA ASP A 15 -1.10 -9.19 6.57
C ASP A 15 0.12 -8.86 7.45
N LEU A 16 -0.11 -8.08 8.51
CA LEU A 16 0.92 -7.72 9.48
C LEU A 16 0.61 -8.42 10.81
N ASN A 17 1.12 -9.65 10.97
CA ASN A 17 0.87 -10.48 12.16
C ASN A 17 -0.63 -10.67 12.46
N GLY A 18 -1.45 -10.97 11.44
CA GLY A 18 -2.90 -11.12 11.57
C GLY A 18 -3.69 -9.81 11.53
N VAL A 19 -3.01 -8.67 11.32
CA VAL A 19 -3.67 -7.37 11.08
C VAL A 19 -3.76 -7.13 9.58
N ASP A 20 -4.99 -7.04 9.07
CA ASP A 20 -5.26 -6.64 7.68
C ASP A 20 -4.84 -5.17 7.50
N ALA A 21 -3.77 -4.96 6.76
CA ALA A 21 -3.19 -3.66 6.47
C ALA A 21 -3.14 -3.41 4.96
N HIS A 22 -3.11 -2.14 4.58
CA HIS A 22 -3.06 -1.67 3.21
C HIS A 22 -2.02 -0.58 3.11
N VAL A 23 -1.13 -0.69 2.13
CA VAL A 23 -0.07 0.30 1.93
C VAL A 23 -0.13 0.89 0.53
N CYS A 24 0.04 2.20 0.44
CA CYS A 24 0.17 2.88 -0.83
C CYS A 24 1.62 2.73 -1.34
N PRO A 25 1.84 2.10 -2.50
CA PRO A 25 3.18 1.96 -3.07
C PRO A 25 3.79 3.27 -3.55
N LEU A 26 2.96 4.28 -3.88
CA LEU A 26 3.44 5.55 -4.43
C LEU A 26 3.89 6.52 -3.34
N CYS A 27 3.11 6.62 -2.26
CA CYS A 27 3.39 7.56 -1.18
C CYS A 27 3.76 6.92 0.15
N GLY A 28 3.72 5.59 0.29
CA GLY A 28 4.11 4.92 1.53
C GLY A 28 3.09 5.01 2.67
N ALA A 29 1.91 5.61 2.48
CA ALA A 29 0.88 5.66 3.51
C ALA A 29 0.35 4.26 3.84
N VAL A 30 0.28 3.93 5.13
CA VAL A 30 -0.19 2.63 5.65
C VAL A 30 -1.49 2.82 6.41
N PHE A 31 -2.46 1.97 6.09
CA PHE A 31 -3.79 1.91 6.68
C PHE A 31 -4.00 0.52 7.28
N ALA A 32 -4.49 0.42 8.51
CA ALA A 32 -4.86 -0.86 9.10
C ALA A 32 -6.36 -0.95 9.34
N ARG A 33 -6.92 -2.14 9.17
CA ARG A 33 -8.31 -2.43 9.50
C ARG A 33 -8.49 -2.34 11.01
N ARG A 34 -9.48 -1.56 11.46
CA ARG A 34 -9.86 -1.44 12.87
C ARG A 34 -11.01 -2.39 13.22
N TYR A 35 -12.16 -2.14 12.60
CA TYR A 35 -13.39 -2.89 12.84
C TYR A 35 -14.19 -2.98 11.54
N GLY A 36 -14.72 -4.16 11.23
CA GLY A 36 -15.47 -4.39 10.00
C GLY A 36 -14.66 -3.99 8.77
N ASN A 37 -15.22 -3.11 7.94
CA ASN A 37 -14.57 -2.63 6.72
C ASN A 37 -13.93 -1.23 6.87
N THR A 38 -13.69 -0.79 8.10
CA THR A 38 -13.12 0.52 8.40
C THR A 38 -11.61 0.44 8.53
N TYR A 39 -10.92 1.32 7.81
CA TYR A 39 -9.46 1.44 7.79
C TYR A 39 -9.03 2.77 8.37
N SER A 40 -7.98 2.75 9.19
CA SER A 40 -7.39 3.95 9.77
C SER A 40 -5.93 4.06 9.37
N PHE A 41 -5.49 5.29 9.11
CA PHE A 41 -4.08 5.59 8.92
C PHE A 41 -3.29 5.23 10.19
N ILE A 42 -2.17 4.53 10.03
CA ILE A 42 -1.33 4.10 11.17
C ILE A 42 0.15 4.47 11.01
N ALA A 43 0.65 4.66 9.79
CA ALA A 43 2.04 5.02 9.56
C ALA A 43 2.24 5.62 8.16
N ASP A 44 3.30 6.41 8.00
CA ASP A 44 3.81 6.85 6.70
C ASP A 44 5.23 6.31 6.49
N LEU A 45 5.44 5.68 5.34
CA LEU A 45 6.71 5.07 4.97
C LEU A 45 7.49 5.89 3.93
N LYS A 46 7.17 7.17 3.68
CA LYS A 46 7.86 7.98 2.66
C LYS A 46 9.38 8.00 2.81
N GLY A 47 9.90 7.81 4.03
CA GLY A 47 11.34 7.77 4.33
C GLY A 47 11.94 6.38 4.52
N ALA A 48 11.13 5.31 4.54
CA ALA A 48 11.63 3.97 4.81
C ALA A 48 12.13 3.30 3.52
N GLN A 49 13.42 3.47 3.22
CA GLN A 49 14.04 2.95 1.99
C GLN A 49 13.84 1.43 1.84
N GLY A 50 14.05 0.66 2.92
CA GLY A 50 13.88 -0.80 2.91
C GLY A 50 12.44 -1.27 2.70
N VAL A 51 11.43 -0.53 3.20
CA VAL A 51 10.03 -0.95 3.05
C VAL A 51 9.52 -0.69 1.64
N LYS A 52 9.94 0.41 1.01
CA LYS A 52 9.65 0.66 -0.40
C LYS A 52 10.19 -0.45 -1.30
N GLU A 53 11.40 -0.93 -1.04
CA GLU A 53 12.02 -2.04 -1.79
C GLU A 53 11.31 -3.38 -1.55
N LEU A 54 10.93 -3.68 -0.30
CA LEU A 54 10.11 -4.86 0.01
C LEU A 54 8.74 -4.80 -0.67
N LEU A 55 8.11 -3.63 -0.69
CA LEU A 55 6.84 -3.42 -1.41
C LEU A 55 6.99 -3.47 -2.92
N HIS A 56 8.18 -3.20 -3.47
CA HIS A 56 8.47 -3.44 -4.88
C HIS A 56 8.72 -4.93 -5.17
N SER A 57 9.34 -5.66 -4.24
CA SER A 57 9.66 -7.09 -4.37
C SER A 57 8.45 -8.01 -4.16
N VAL A 58 7.53 -7.65 -3.26
CA VAL A 58 6.30 -8.41 -2.95
C VAL A 58 5.22 -8.21 -4.02
N ARG A 59 5.38 -7.27 -4.96
CA ARG A 59 4.39 -7.09 -6.03
C ARG A 59 4.33 -8.33 -6.92
N PRO A 60 3.16 -9.01 -7.03
CA PRO A 60 2.99 -10.00 -8.06
C PRO A 60 3.26 -9.33 -9.41
N HIS A 61 4.01 -10.03 -10.24
CA HIS A 61 4.53 -9.63 -11.54
C HIS A 61 3.35 -9.46 -12.53
N ASP A 62 2.50 -8.45 -12.30
CA ASP A 62 1.35 -8.17 -13.15
C ASP A 62 1.74 -7.11 -14.20
N PRO A 63 1.85 -7.49 -15.48
CA PRO A 63 2.40 -6.64 -16.54
C PRO A 63 1.57 -5.38 -16.84
N LEU A 64 0.39 -5.24 -16.23
CA LEU A 64 -0.51 -4.10 -16.40
C LEU A 64 -0.12 -2.86 -15.58
N TYR A 65 0.78 -2.97 -14.60
CA TYR A 65 1.16 -1.84 -13.74
C TYR A 65 2.16 -0.87 -14.40
N ARG A 66 2.88 -1.30 -15.45
CA ARG A 66 3.89 -0.48 -16.13
C ARG A 66 3.28 0.66 -16.95
N SER A 67 1.98 0.62 -17.25
CA SER A 67 1.29 1.66 -18.01
C SER A 67 0.71 2.80 -17.14
N ILE A 68 0.64 2.63 -15.82
CA ILE A 68 -0.03 3.61 -14.92
C ILE A 68 0.96 4.61 -14.31
N ILE A 69 2.27 4.35 -14.38
CA ILE A 69 3.32 5.24 -13.85
C ILE A 69 3.92 6.12 -14.97
N THR A 70 3.41 6.04 -16.20
CA THR A 70 3.95 6.77 -17.37
C THR A 70 2.93 7.67 -18.07
N ALA A 71 1.82 8.01 -17.41
CA ALA A 71 0.84 8.98 -17.90
C ALA A 71 0.74 10.17 -16.94
#